data_AF-A0A9D5Z3C8-F1
#
_entry.id   AF-A0A9D5Z3C8-F1
#
_cell.length_a   1.000
_cell.length_b   1.000
_cell.length_c   1.000
_cell.angle_alpha   90.00
_cell.angle_beta   90.00
_cell.angle_gamma   90.00
#
_symmetry.space_group_name_H-M   'P 1'
#
loop_
_entity.id
_entity.type
_entity.pdbx_description
1 polymer ?
#
loop_
_entity_poly.entity_id
_entity_poly.type
_entity_poly.pdbx_seq_one_letter_code
_entity_poly.pdbx_strand_id
1 'polypeptide(L)'
;MILITESLIQEEYEVVLRFCSTVYALKNWVHAPTGLVLHSSKTSWGLATTCGMVKINSLFVGSTAIIELRSTIRHELAHLAAGLKVNHNQYFKRVANAF
;
A
#
# COMPACT_ATOMS: atom_id res chain seq x y z
N MET A 1 -17.22 12.98 8.73
CA MET A 1 -15.81 12.64 8.44
C MET A 1 -15.44 11.44 9.29
N ILE A 2 -14.80 10.42 8.72
CA ILE A 2 -14.39 9.22 9.46
C ILE A 2 -13.02 9.50 10.06
N LEU A 3 -12.87 9.27 11.36
CA LEU A 3 -11.59 9.35 12.06
C LEU A 3 -10.82 8.05 11.81
N ILE A 4 -9.57 8.16 11.37
CA ILE A 4 -8.74 6.98 11.09
C ILE A 4 -8.20 6.41 12.40
N THR A 5 -8.41 5.12 12.60
CA THR A 5 -7.81 4.32 13.67
C THR A 5 -6.82 3.33 13.09
N GLU A 6 -5.99 2.70 13.94
CA GLU A 6 -5.09 1.62 13.49
C GLU A 6 -5.87 0.44 12.90
N SER A 7 -7.01 0.08 13.51
CA SER A 7 -7.89 -0.97 13.01
C SER A 7 -8.43 -0.65 11.62
N LEU A 8 -8.84 0.61 11.40
CA LEU A 8 -9.31 1.05 10.08
C LEU A 8 -8.19 0.96 9.04
N ILE A 9 -6.95 1.29 9.39
CA ILE A 9 -5.81 1.15 8.45
C ILE A 9 -5.64 -0.32 8.02
N GLN A 10 -5.78 -1.27 8.95
CA GLN A 10 -5.71 -2.70 8.64
C GLN A 10 -6.89 -3.15 7.77
N GLU A 11 -8.11 -2.73 8.10
CA GLU A 11 -9.31 -3.03 7.31
C GLU A 11 -9.18 -2.49 5.87
N GLU A 12 -8.74 -1.24 5.73
CA GLU A 12 -8.52 -0.61 4.43
C GLU A 12 -7.41 -1.29 3.64
N TYR A 13 -6.36 -1.77 4.32
CA TYR A 13 -5.34 -2.58 3.68
C TYR A 13 -5.90 -3.87 3.09
N GLU A 14 -6.69 -4.62 3.84
CA GLU A 14 -7.31 -5.86 3.36
C GLU A 14 -8.28 -5.60 2.20
N VAL A 15 -9.06 -4.52 2.27
CA VAL A 15 -9.96 -4.11 1.19
C VAL A 15 -9.19 -3.78 -0.09
N VAL A 16 -8.15 -2.94 0.00
CA VAL A 16 -7.35 -2.53 -1.16
C VAL A 16 -6.55 -3.72 -1.70
N LEU A 17 -5.96 -4.54 -0.83
CA LEU A 17 -5.24 -5.76 -1.23
C LEU A 17 -6.14 -6.71 -2.00
N ARG A 18 -7.36 -6.97 -1.51
CA ARG A 18 -8.33 -7.82 -2.20
C ARG A 18 -8.66 -7.26 -3.58
N PHE A 19 -8.93 -5.96 -3.66
CA PHE A 19 -9.19 -5.29 -4.93
C PHE A 19 -8.02 -5.46 -5.91
N CYS A 20 -6.80 -5.08 -5.51
CA CYS A 20 -5.60 -5.19 -6.35
C CYS A 20 -5.35 -6.64 -6.81
N SER A 21 -5.60 -7.61 -5.93
CA SER A 21 -5.44 -9.04 -6.23
C SER A 21 -6.47 -9.57 -7.25
N THR A 22 -7.63 -8.92 -7.38
CA THR A 22 -8.60 -9.25 -8.43
C THR A 22 -8.19 -8.74 -9.80
N VAL A 23 -7.47 -7.62 -9.86
CA VAL A 23 -7.00 -7.02 -11.12
C VAL A 23 -5.66 -7.62 -11.56
N TYR A 24 -4.79 -7.95 -10.61
CA TYR A 24 -3.46 -8.52 -10.87
C TYR A 24 -3.21 -9.72 -9.97
N ALA A 25 -3.24 -10.92 -10.56
CA ALA A 25 -3.15 -12.17 -9.82
C ALA A 25 -1.87 -12.24 -8.96
N LEU A 26 -2.00 -12.64 -7.70
CA LEU A 26 -0.91 -12.69 -6.71
C LEU A 26 0.34 -13.44 -7.19
N LYS A 27 0.19 -14.50 -7.99
CA LYS A 27 1.31 -15.25 -8.58
C LYS A 27 2.24 -14.42 -9.48
N ASN A 28 1.78 -13.25 -9.94
CA ASN A 28 2.54 -12.34 -10.79
C ASN A 28 3.24 -11.25 -9.99
N TRP A 29 2.98 -11.12 -8.68
CA TRP A 29 3.61 -10.10 -7.85
C TRP A 29 5.07 -10.48 -7.59
N VAL A 30 5.98 -9.51 -7.75
CA VAL A 30 7.41 -9.74 -7.47
C VAL A 30 7.65 -10.03 -5.99
N HIS A 31 6.89 -9.37 -5.11
CA HIS A 31 6.90 -9.60 -3.68
C HIS A 31 5.46 -9.89 -3.22
N ALA A 32 5.24 -11.09 -2.66
CA ALA A 32 3.93 -11.44 -2.09
C ALA A 32 3.64 -10.56 -0.87
N PRO A 33 2.45 -9.96 -0.74
CA PRO A 33 2.07 -9.19 0.44
C PRO A 33 2.05 -10.07 1.69
N THR A 34 2.65 -9.58 2.78
CA THR A 34 2.72 -10.29 4.07
C THR A 34 1.99 -9.58 5.21
N GLY A 35 1.58 -8.33 4.98
CA GLY A 35 0.77 -7.56 5.92
C GLY A 35 1.08 -6.07 5.88
N LEU A 36 0.56 -5.38 6.89
CA LEU A 36 0.79 -3.96 7.11
C LEU A 36 1.22 -3.69 8.56
N VAL A 37 2.18 -2.79 8.74
CA VAL A 37 2.55 -2.23 10.05
C VAL A 37 2.59 -0.71 10.00
N LEU A 38 2.46 -0.07 11.17
CA LEU A 38 2.68 1.37 11.26
C LEU A 38 4.17 1.70 11.41
N HIS A 39 4.56 2.87 10.95
CA HIS A 39 5.88 3.44 11.20
C HIS A 39 5.80 4.95 11.40
N SER A 40 6.85 5.53 11.99
CA SER A 40 6.88 6.95 12.37
C SER A 40 7.91 7.74 11.56
N SER A 41 8.15 7.36 10.29
CA SER A 41 9.09 8.11 9.46
C SER A 41 8.58 9.53 9.23
N LYS A 42 9.49 10.51 9.19
CA LYS A 42 9.14 11.90 8.83
C LYS A 42 9.21 12.16 7.32
N THR A 43 9.74 11.21 6.54
CA THR A 43 10.08 11.43 5.12
C THR A 43 9.15 10.71 4.14
N SER A 44 8.30 9.79 4.60
CA SER A 44 7.38 9.06 3.74
C SER A 44 6.04 8.74 4.42
N TRP A 45 4.98 8.72 3.63
CA TRP A 45 3.63 8.31 4.05
C TRP A 45 3.43 6.80 4.01
N GLY A 46 4.17 6.12 3.13
CA GLY A 46 4.19 4.67 2.98
C GLY A 46 5.60 4.16 2.68
N LEU A 47 5.79 2.84 2.82
CA LEU A 47 6.95 2.11 2.35
C LEU A 47 6.65 0.63 2.15
N ALA A 48 6.87 0.10 0.95
CA ALA A 48 6.93 -1.33 0.69
C ALA A 48 8.32 -1.91 1.02
N THR A 49 8.37 -3.18 1.39
CA THR A 49 9.62 -3.91 1.68
C THR A 49 9.76 -5.15 0.80
N THR A 50 10.98 -5.65 0.62
CA THR A 50 11.26 -6.85 -0.16
C THR A 50 10.69 -8.14 0.46
N CYS A 51 10.36 -8.13 1.75
CA CYS A 51 9.67 -9.23 2.42
C CYS A 51 8.13 -9.14 2.35
N GLY A 52 7.58 -8.22 1.55
CA GLY A 52 6.14 -8.12 1.33
C GLY A 52 5.37 -7.26 2.34
N MET A 53 6.06 -6.66 3.32
CA MET A 53 5.42 -5.81 4.31
C MET A 53 5.17 -4.41 3.74
N VAL A 54 3.97 -3.88 3.95
CA VAL A 54 3.64 -2.46 3.75
C VAL A 54 3.78 -1.73 5.07
N LYS A 55 4.46 -0.59 5.09
CA LYS A 55 4.53 0.30 6.25
C LYS A 55 3.72 1.55 5.95
N ILE A 56 2.81 1.93 6.84
CA ILE A 56 2.02 3.17 6.73
C ILE A 56 2.35 4.12 7.86
N ASN A 57 2.43 5.41 7.56
CA ASN A 57 2.79 6.42 8.54
C ASN A 57 1.71 6.53 9.64
N SER A 58 2.13 6.51 10.91
CA SER A 58 1.24 6.64 12.06
C SER A 58 0.48 7.98 12.10
N LEU A 59 0.94 9.00 11.36
CA LEU A 59 0.25 10.29 11.24
C LEU A 59 -1.13 10.20 10.56
N PHE A 60 -1.46 9.10 9.89
CA PHE A 60 -2.83 8.88 9.44
C PHE A 60 -3.79 8.68 10.62
N VAL A 61 -3.34 8.11 11.74
CA VAL A 61 -4.17 7.87 12.93
C VAL A 61 -4.61 9.21 13.53
N GLY A 62 -5.91 9.34 13.80
CA GLY A 62 -6.51 10.58 14.28
C GLY A 62 -6.76 11.63 13.20
N SER A 63 -6.37 11.36 11.95
CA SER A 63 -6.72 12.22 10.81
C SER A 63 -8.03 11.76 10.15
N THR A 64 -8.50 12.52 9.17
CA THR A 64 -9.66 12.19 8.33
C THR A 64 -9.28 11.93 6.86
N ALA A 65 -7.99 11.77 6.59
CA ALA A 65 -7.39 11.68 5.25
C ALA A 65 -7.52 10.27 4.62
N ILE A 66 -8.76 9.76 4.54
CA ILE A 66 -9.05 8.37 4.13
C ILE A 66 -8.70 8.11 2.66
N ILE A 67 -8.84 9.13 1.80
CA ILE A 67 -8.54 9.03 0.37
C ILE A 67 -7.02 8.89 0.19
N GLU A 68 -6.26 9.70 0.92
CA GLU A 68 -4.80 9.70 0.93
C GLU A 68 -4.25 8.40 1.52
N LEU A 69 -4.89 7.86 2.56
CA LEU A 69 -4.53 6.55 3.13
C LEU A 69 -4.67 5.44 2.09
N ARG A 70 -5.84 5.33 1.46
CA ARG A 70 -6.11 4.30 0.43
C ARG A 70 -5.17 4.44 -0.76
N SER A 71 -4.92 5.67 -1.20
CA SER A 71 -3.97 5.98 -2.27
C SER A 71 -2.55 5.53 -1.92
N THR A 72 -2.12 5.78 -0.68
CA THR A 72 -0.81 5.37 -0.17
C THR A 72 -0.70 3.84 -0.10
N ILE A 73 -1.68 3.15 0.47
CA ILE A 73 -1.71 1.68 0.53
C ILE A 73 -1.61 1.09 -0.88
N ARG A 74 -2.40 1.61 -1.82
CA ARG A 74 -2.38 1.16 -3.22
C ARG A 74 -1.03 1.37 -3.87
N HIS A 75 -0.40 2.53 -3.63
CA HIS A 75 0.93 2.85 -4.13
C HIS A 75 1.96 1.82 -3.66
N GLU A 76 1.97 1.50 -2.36
CA GLU A 76 2.91 0.53 -1.81
C GLU A 76 2.63 -0.90 -2.31
N LEU A 77 1.35 -1.29 -2.47
CA LEU A 77 0.99 -2.56 -3.09
C LEU A 77 1.47 -2.64 -4.54
N ALA A 78 1.41 -1.54 -5.31
CA ALA A 78 1.94 -1.50 -6.66
C ALA A 78 3.46 -1.71 -6.69
N HIS A 79 4.19 -1.23 -5.67
CA HIS A 79 5.61 -1.53 -5.51
C HIS A 79 5.88 -3.01 -5.25
N LEU A 80 5.05 -3.68 -4.45
CA LEU A 80 5.16 -5.13 -4.22
C LEU A 80 4.88 -5.92 -5.51
N ALA A 81 3.84 -5.53 -6.25
CA ALA A 81 3.47 -6.18 -7.50
C ALA A 81 4.50 -5.97 -8.61
N ALA A 82 4.97 -4.74 -8.83
CA ALA A 82 5.91 -4.39 -9.90
C ALA A 82 7.38 -4.69 -9.55
N GLY A 83 7.71 -4.75 -8.27
CA GLY A 83 9.07 -4.89 -7.75
C GLY A 83 9.65 -3.56 -7.24
N LEU A 84 10.34 -3.59 -6.10
CA LEU A 84 10.85 -2.36 -5.47
C LEU A 84 11.97 -1.69 -6.27
N LYS A 85 12.77 -2.46 -7.02
CA LYS A 85 13.93 -1.95 -7.77
C LYS A 85 13.55 -1.19 -9.05
N VAL A 86 12.32 -1.36 -9.54
CA VAL A 86 11.89 -0.69 -10.79
C VAL A 86 11.50 0.78 -10.57
N ASN A 87 11.39 1.22 -9.30
CA ASN A 87 10.92 2.56 -8.93
C ASN A 87 9.61 2.89 -9.68
N HIS A 88 9.35 4.17 -9.98
CA HIS A 88 8.17 4.59 -10.72
C HIS A 88 8.37 4.58 -12.24
N ASN A 89 9.06 3.57 -12.78
CA ASN A 89 9.25 3.43 -14.22
C ASN A 89 7.93 3.09 -14.96
N GLN A 90 8.00 2.91 -16.28
CA GLN A 90 6.81 2.61 -17.09
C GLN A 90 6.09 1.32 -16.66
N TYR A 91 6.83 0.30 -16.21
CA TYR A 91 6.23 -0.95 -15.73
C TYR A 91 5.46 -0.73 -14.44
N PHE A 92 6.06 -0.05 -13.46
CA PHE A 92 5.35 0.34 -12.24
C PHE A 92 4.10 1.16 -12.56
N LYS A 93 4.20 2.17 -13.43
CA LYS A 93 3.06 3.02 -13.80
C LYS A 93 1.91 2.19 -14.40
N ARG A 94 2.23 1.19 -15.23
CA ARG A 94 1.22 0.30 -15.79
C ARG A 94 0.51 -0.51 -14.70
N VAL A 95 1.25 -1.03 -13.72
CA VAL A 95 0.67 -1.78 -12.58
C VAL A 95 -0.14 -0.84 -11.69
N ALA A 96 0.42 0.31 -11.31
CA ALA A 96 -0.24 1.31 -10.47
C ALA A 96 -1.52 1.86 -11.10
N ASN A 97 -1.57 2.05 -12.42
CA ASN A 97 -2.78 2.48 -13.13
C ASN A 97 -3.84 1.37 -13.23
N ALA A 98 -3.44 0.10 -13.08
CA ALA A 98 -4.38 -1.01 -13.01
C ALA A 98 -5.01 -1.15 -11.62
N PHE A 99 -4.35 -0.64 -10.58
CA PHE A 99 -4.85 -0.64 -9.19
C PHE A 99 -5.75 0.57 -8.89
#